data_AF-A0A2S2PCW1-F1
#
_entry.id   AF-A0A2S2PCW1-F1
#
_cell.length_a   1.000
_cell.length_b   1.000
_cell.length_c   1.000
_cell.angle_alpha   90.00
_cell.angle_beta   90.00
_cell.angle_gamma   90.00
#
_symmetry.space_group_name_H-M   'P 1'
#
loop_
_entity.id
_entity.type
_entity.pdbx_description
1 polymer ?
#
loop_
_entity_poly.entity_id
_entity_poly.type
_entity_poly.pdbx_seq_one_letter_code
_entity_poly.pdbx_strand_id
1 'polypeptide(L)'
;KINTYFKVIDQIINSIEIRFSDARNILQDLSLLSPNRLKEIKNTNLSELPDNCFSFIAEWIKGIDKIQLKQEYITFSHSVNELFSGLNPLNSYTSLPNKNMDYCDESDDSYVSEKDENLEECKENVITIEMILHILSSYNLVTAFPNLYLAYKALGTIPASSSSAERSFSKVKIIKTRLRSTMDQCRLESLLLISCERDIDIDINEAIDQFATSSDR
;
A
#
# COMPACT_ATOMS: atom_id res chain seq x y z
N LYS A 1 1.46 -38.02 -14.05
CA LYS A 1 1.77 -37.10 -12.91
C LYS A 1 2.77 -35.99 -13.29
N ILE A 2 3.85 -36.29 -14.01
CA ILE A 2 4.85 -35.29 -14.43
C ILE A 2 4.25 -34.25 -15.41
N ASN A 3 3.52 -34.69 -16.45
CA ASN A 3 2.89 -33.76 -17.41
C ASN A 3 1.79 -32.86 -16.83
N THR A 4 1.09 -33.30 -15.78
CA THR A 4 0.06 -32.48 -15.12
C THR A 4 0.70 -31.45 -14.20
N TYR A 5 1.81 -31.79 -13.54
CA TYR A 5 2.56 -30.87 -12.69
C TYR A 5 3.13 -29.70 -13.48
N PHE A 6 3.84 -29.97 -14.58
CA PHE A 6 4.41 -28.91 -15.41
C PHE A 6 3.34 -27.98 -16.00
N LYS A 7 2.22 -28.54 -16.49
CA LYS A 7 1.09 -27.72 -16.98
C LYS A 7 0.54 -26.75 -15.93
N VAL A 8 0.42 -27.20 -14.68
CA VAL A 8 -0.08 -26.33 -13.59
C VAL A 8 0.95 -25.26 -13.26
N ILE A 9 2.24 -25.60 -13.21
CA ILE A 9 3.31 -24.63 -12.98
C ILE A 9 3.35 -23.58 -14.08
N ASP A 10 3.29 -23.99 -15.35
CA ASP A 10 3.28 -23.06 -16.49
C ASP A 10 2.08 -22.11 -16.44
N GLN A 11 0.90 -22.61 -16.06
CA GLN A 11 -0.29 -21.78 -15.86
C GLN A 11 -0.11 -20.77 -14.73
N ILE A 12 0.49 -21.18 -13.61
CA ILE A 12 0.77 -20.29 -12.48
C ILE A 12 1.79 -19.22 -12.87
N ILE A 13 2.90 -19.61 -13.50
CA ILE A 13 3.95 -18.69 -13.94
C ILE A 13 3.36 -17.67 -14.91
N ASN A 14 2.69 -18.14 -15.97
CA ASN A 14 2.07 -17.25 -16.95
C ASN A 14 1.02 -16.32 -16.31
N SER A 15 0.22 -16.83 -15.37
CA SER A 15 -0.75 -16.00 -14.65
C SER A 15 -0.07 -14.92 -13.80
N ILE A 16 1.06 -15.22 -13.15
CA ILE A 16 1.83 -14.24 -12.37
C ILE A 16 2.49 -13.22 -13.29
N GLU A 17 3.11 -13.67 -14.39
CA GLU A 17 3.77 -12.80 -15.37
C GLU A 17 2.78 -11.84 -16.02
N ILE A 18 1.62 -12.32 -16.47
CA ILE A 18 0.56 -11.48 -17.04
C ILE A 18 0.04 -10.49 -15.99
N ARG A 19 -0.13 -10.92 -14.74
CA ARG A 19 -0.71 -10.07 -13.69
C ARG A 19 0.23 -8.96 -13.22
N PHE A 20 1.54 -9.18 -13.26
CA PHE A 20 2.55 -8.27 -12.70
C PHE A 20 3.57 -7.76 -13.72
N SER A 21 3.29 -7.90 -15.02
CA SER A 21 4.19 -7.47 -16.11
C SER A 21 4.64 -6.01 -15.95
N ASP A 22 3.71 -5.12 -15.60
CA ASP A 22 3.94 -3.67 -15.54
C ASP A 22 4.40 -3.18 -14.17
N ALA A 23 4.39 -4.06 -13.16
CA ALA A 23 4.68 -3.70 -11.77
C ALA A 23 6.08 -3.09 -11.60
N ARG A 24 7.06 -3.57 -12.38
CA ARG A 24 8.43 -3.03 -12.36
C ARG A 24 8.50 -1.60 -12.88
N ASN A 25 7.77 -1.30 -13.95
CA ASN A 25 7.75 0.02 -14.56
C ASN A 25 7.03 1.02 -13.65
N ILE A 26 5.94 0.60 -13.01
CA ILE A 26 5.24 1.39 -11.98
C ILE A 26 6.17 1.67 -10.80
N LEU A 27 6.89 0.65 -10.31
CA LEU A 27 7.83 0.82 -9.20
C LEU A 27 9.00 1.75 -9.55
N GLN A 28 9.45 1.73 -10.81
CA GLN A 28 10.45 2.67 -11.31
C GLN A 28 9.95 4.11 -11.23
N ASP A 29 8.73 4.39 -11.69
CA ASP A 29 8.13 5.73 -11.56
C ASP A 29 7.93 6.12 -10.09
N LEU A 30 7.54 5.18 -9.22
CA LEU A 30 7.35 5.43 -7.78
C LEU A 30 8.67 5.74 -7.07
N SER A 31 9.79 5.21 -7.55
CA SER A 31 11.12 5.51 -7.00
C SER A 31 11.48 7.00 -7.12
N LEU A 32 10.88 7.71 -8.07
CA LEU A 32 11.05 9.14 -8.26
C LEU A 32 10.41 9.95 -7.11
N LEU A 33 9.35 9.44 -6.49
CA LEU A 33 8.69 10.07 -5.33
C LEU A 33 9.50 9.93 -4.03
N SER A 34 10.70 9.35 -4.07
CA SER A 34 11.53 9.22 -2.87
C SER A 34 12.06 10.58 -2.40
N PRO A 35 12.18 10.80 -1.07
CA PRO A 35 12.69 12.07 -0.53
C PRO A 35 14.09 12.44 -1.04
N ASN A 36 14.93 11.44 -1.32
CA ASN A 36 16.28 11.67 -1.86
C ASN A 36 16.23 12.24 -3.27
N ARG A 37 15.37 11.69 -4.14
CA ARG A 37 15.16 12.21 -5.51
C ARG A 37 14.56 13.61 -5.49
N LEU A 38 13.66 13.89 -4.55
CA LEU A 38 13.08 15.23 -4.39
C LEU A 38 14.15 16.28 -4.04
N LYS A 39 15.12 15.93 -3.18
CA LYS A 39 16.26 16.80 -2.84
C LYS A 39 17.23 17.00 -4.01
N GLU A 40 17.47 15.96 -4.81
CA GLU A 40 18.35 16.03 -5.99
C GLU A 40 17.84 17.02 -7.04
N ILE A 41 16.52 17.04 -7.29
CA ILE A 41 15.90 17.93 -8.27
C ILE A 41 16.03 19.40 -7.87
N LYS A 42 15.90 19.69 -6.58
CA LYS A 42 16.16 21.03 -6.04
C LYS A 42 17.59 21.50 -6.33
N ASN A 43 18.59 20.63 -6.13
CA ASN A 43 20.00 21.02 -6.20
C ASN A 43 20.52 21.18 -7.64
N THR A 44 19.88 20.54 -8.61
CA THR A 44 20.42 20.42 -9.97
C THR A 44 19.88 21.44 -10.96
N ASN A 45 18.90 22.29 -10.59
CA ASN A 45 18.17 23.15 -11.54
C ASN A 45 17.72 22.37 -12.80
N LEU A 46 17.55 21.05 -12.69
CA LEU A 46 17.23 20.17 -13.80
C LEU A 46 15.75 20.39 -14.12
N SER A 47 15.50 21.40 -14.96
CA SER A 47 14.15 21.74 -15.42
C SER A 47 13.54 20.66 -16.32
N GLU A 48 14.32 19.63 -16.65
CA GLU A 48 13.93 18.57 -17.58
C GLU A 48 14.05 17.20 -16.90
N LEU A 49 13.00 16.81 -16.17
CA LEU A 49 12.75 15.37 -16.00
C LEU A 49 12.52 14.75 -17.38
N PRO A 50 12.97 13.51 -17.61
CA PRO A 50 12.70 12.80 -18.86
C PRO A 50 11.21 12.85 -19.23
N ASP A 51 10.91 12.95 -20.52
CA ASP A 51 9.53 13.06 -20.99
C ASP A 51 8.68 11.84 -20.65
N ASN A 52 9.30 10.68 -20.47
CA ASN A 52 8.60 9.44 -20.09
C ASN A 52 8.35 9.30 -18.58
N CYS A 53 8.75 10.28 -17.77
CA CYS A 53 8.53 10.26 -16.33
C CYS A 53 7.04 10.18 -15.98
N PHE A 54 6.69 9.36 -14.99
CA PHE A 54 5.32 9.18 -14.46
C PHE A 54 4.30 8.61 -15.46
N SER A 55 4.73 8.09 -16.61
CA SER A 55 3.79 7.53 -17.59
C SER A 55 3.05 6.30 -17.05
N PHE A 56 3.75 5.42 -16.34
CA PHE A 56 3.17 4.19 -15.81
C PHE A 56 2.32 4.47 -14.58
N ILE A 57 2.68 5.45 -13.75
CA ILE A 57 1.81 5.90 -12.64
C ILE A 57 0.50 6.50 -13.18
N ALA A 58 0.56 7.31 -14.24
CA ALA A 58 -0.62 7.92 -14.84
C ALA A 58 -1.55 6.88 -15.49
N GLU A 59 -1.00 5.81 -16.05
CA GLU A 59 -1.79 4.68 -16.58
C GLU A 59 -2.35 3.79 -15.46
N TRP A 60 -1.58 3.57 -14.40
CA TRP A 60 -1.96 2.72 -13.28
C TRP A 60 -3.08 3.34 -12.41
N ILE A 61 -3.01 4.65 -12.17
CA ILE A 61 -3.95 5.35 -11.30
C ILE A 61 -4.95 6.15 -12.13
N LYS A 62 -6.22 5.73 -12.10
CA LYS A 62 -7.31 6.44 -12.78
C LYS A 62 -7.43 7.87 -12.23
N GLY A 63 -7.31 8.85 -13.14
CA GLY A 63 -7.53 10.27 -12.83
C GLY A 63 -6.26 11.10 -12.63
N ILE A 64 -5.07 10.55 -12.86
CA ILE A 64 -3.82 11.32 -12.86
C ILE A 64 -3.50 11.86 -14.26
N ASP A 65 -3.26 13.16 -14.38
CA ASP A 65 -2.64 13.76 -15.56
C ASP A 65 -1.12 13.78 -15.41
N LYS A 66 -0.41 13.13 -16.32
CA LYS A 66 1.06 13.04 -16.35
C LYS A 66 1.74 14.41 -16.39
N ILE A 67 1.24 15.33 -17.22
CA ILE A 67 1.85 16.66 -17.39
C ILE A 67 1.65 17.47 -16.12
N GLN A 68 0.45 17.42 -15.56
CA GLN A 68 0.13 18.12 -14.32
C GLN A 68 0.91 17.52 -13.14
N LEU A 69 1.04 16.20 -13.04
CA LEU A 69 1.86 15.53 -12.03
C LEU A 69 3.33 15.95 -12.12
N LYS A 70 3.91 16.02 -13.31
CA LYS A 70 5.28 16.49 -13.52
C LYS A 70 5.46 17.93 -13.03
N GLN A 71 4.53 18.82 -13.36
CA GLN A 71 4.55 20.22 -12.92
C GLN A 71 4.42 20.33 -11.39
N GLU A 72 3.42 19.66 -10.80
CA GLU A 72 3.18 19.62 -9.36
C GLU A 72 4.41 19.10 -8.61
N TYR A 73 5.02 18.03 -9.11
CA TYR A 73 6.21 17.43 -8.51
C TYR A 73 7.41 18.38 -8.52
N ILE A 74 7.66 19.10 -9.62
CA ILE A 74 8.73 20.10 -9.71
C ILE A 74 8.45 21.25 -8.74
N THR A 75 7.25 21.82 -8.77
CA THR A 75 6.86 22.93 -7.87
C THR A 75 6.94 22.53 -6.40
N PHE A 76 6.52 21.30 -6.06
CA PHE A 76 6.65 20.77 -4.70
C PHE A 76 8.12 20.59 -4.30
N SER A 77 8.99 20.13 -5.19
CA SER A 77 10.42 19.95 -4.89
C SER A 77 11.13 21.23 -4.48
N HIS A 78 10.75 22.37 -5.05
CA HIS A 78 11.30 23.67 -4.68
C HIS A 78 10.76 24.17 -3.34
N SER A 79 9.48 23.90 -3.03
CA SER A 79 8.83 24.38 -1.81
C SER A 79 8.97 23.42 -0.62
N VAL A 80 9.39 22.17 -0.81
CA VAL A 80 9.38 21.13 0.22
C VAL A 80 10.15 21.54 1.48
N ASN A 81 11.35 22.11 1.36
CA ASN A 81 12.14 22.42 2.56
C ASN A 81 11.54 23.57 3.37
N GLU A 82 10.89 24.53 2.70
CA GLU A 82 10.20 25.65 3.33
C GLU A 82 8.90 25.19 4.00
N LEU A 83 8.18 24.26 3.37
CA LEU A 83 7.00 23.64 3.96
C LEU A 83 7.38 22.85 5.22
N PHE A 84 8.45 22.05 5.17
CA PHE A 84 8.87 21.27 6.32
C PHE A 84 9.42 22.13 7.46
N SER A 85 10.11 23.24 7.17
CA SER A 85 10.60 24.17 8.19
C SER A 85 9.48 25.03 8.79
N GLY A 86 8.52 25.47 7.97
CA GLY A 86 7.40 26.31 8.40
C GLY A 86 6.32 25.56 9.15
N LEU A 87 6.09 24.28 8.81
CA LEU A 87 4.95 23.50 9.32
C LEU A 87 5.31 22.58 10.51
N ASN A 88 6.59 22.49 10.88
CA ASN A 88 7.12 21.65 11.99
C ASN A 88 6.32 20.36 12.25
N PRO A 89 6.24 19.44 11.28
CA PRO A 89 5.41 18.24 11.41
C PRO A 89 5.84 17.37 12.60
N LEU A 90 7.10 17.48 13.05
CA LEU A 90 7.72 16.63 14.07
C LEU A 90 6.95 16.56 15.41
N ASN A 91 6.15 17.58 15.74
CA ASN A 91 5.42 17.63 17.01
C ASN A 91 4.11 16.82 17.03
N SER A 92 3.59 16.34 15.88
CA SER A 92 2.35 15.54 15.86
C SER A 92 2.55 14.03 15.98
N TYR A 93 3.80 13.53 15.89
CA TYR A 93 4.08 12.08 15.87
C TYR A 93 4.40 11.48 17.25
N THR A 94 4.48 12.29 18.32
CA THR A 94 4.79 11.80 19.68
C THR A 94 3.60 11.22 20.43
N SER A 95 2.42 11.17 19.82
CA SER A 95 1.25 10.49 20.40
C SER A 95 0.67 9.46 19.45
N LEU A 96 1.36 8.32 19.29
CA LEU A 96 0.61 7.08 19.06
C LEU A 96 -0.19 6.82 20.35
N PRO A 97 -1.53 6.79 20.32
CA PRO A 97 -2.27 6.27 21.45
C PRO A 97 -1.92 4.78 21.53
N ASN A 98 -1.33 4.39 22.65
CA ASN A 98 -1.08 3.01 23.03
C ASN A 98 -2.44 2.29 23.16
N LYS A 99 -3.04 1.92 22.02
CA LYS A 99 -4.15 0.97 22.01
C LYS A 99 -3.51 -0.40 22.18
N ASN A 100 -3.58 -0.88 23.42
CA ASN A 100 -3.47 -2.29 23.75
C ASN A 100 -4.36 -3.08 22.79
N MET A 101 -3.76 -3.62 21.72
CA MET A 101 -4.37 -4.64 20.90
C MET A 101 -4.13 -5.94 21.64
N ASP A 102 -5.16 -6.42 22.34
CA ASP A 102 -5.19 -7.74 22.97
C ASP A 102 -4.87 -8.79 21.89
N TYR A 103 -3.64 -9.29 21.92
CA TYR A 103 -3.29 -10.53 21.26
C TYR A 103 -3.82 -11.66 22.14
N CYS A 104 -4.80 -12.42 21.64
CA CYS A 104 -4.99 -13.77 22.12
C CYS A 104 -3.78 -14.59 21.65
N ASP A 105 -2.90 -14.82 22.61
CA ASP A 105 -1.75 -15.70 22.60
C ASP A 105 -2.16 -17.14 22.30
N GLU A 106 -1.41 -17.79 21.41
CA GLU A 106 -1.08 -19.22 21.42
C GLU A 106 -0.24 -19.50 20.17
N SER A 107 1.07 -19.28 20.24
CA SER A 107 2.10 -20.33 20.05
C SER A 107 3.52 -19.75 20.03
N ASP A 108 4.30 -20.34 20.92
CA ASP A 108 5.72 -20.21 21.22
C ASP A 108 6.60 -20.41 19.96
N ASP A 109 7.39 -19.39 19.60
CA ASP A 109 8.68 -19.57 18.92
C ASP A 109 9.51 -18.28 19.09
N SER A 110 10.59 -18.42 19.86
CA SER A 110 11.52 -17.35 20.23
C SER A 110 12.30 -16.80 19.01
N TYR A 111 11.92 -15.63 18.53
CA TYR A 111 12.82 -14.77 17.77
C TYR A 111 13.44 -13.74 18.71
N VAL A 112 14.70 -13.97 19.08
CA VAL A 112 15.54 -12.98 19.77
C VAL A 112 15.87 -11.88 18.76
N SER A 113 15.20 -10.74 18.84
CA SER A 113 15.69 -9.51 18.23
C SER A 113 16.72 -8.90 19.17
N GLU A 114 17.99 -9.03 18.80
CA GLU A 114 19.08 -8.27 19.41
C GLU A 114 18.78 -6.77 19.23
N LYS A 115 18.65 -6.08 20.36
CA LYS A 115 18.57 -4.63 20.41
C LYS A 115 20.00 -4.09 20.27
N ASP A 116 20.35 -3.60 19.09
CA ASP A 116 21.47 -2.68 18.97
C ASP A 116 21.06 -1.31 19.50
N GLU A 117 21.22 -1.15 20.81
CA GLU A 117 21.36 0.16 21.45
C GLU A 117 22.73 0.71 21.04
N ASN A 118 22.78 1.58 20.03
CA ASN A 118 23.70 2.73 19.87
C ASN A 118 23.69 3.20 18.40
N LEU A 119 22.87 4.19 18.06
CA LEU A 119 23.18 5.09 16.95
C LEU A 119 23.13 6.52 17.48
N GLU A 120 24.31 7.14 17.47
CA GLU A 120 24.52 8.52 17.87
C GLU A 120 23.62 9.48 17.07
N GLU A 121 23.17 10.49 17.80
CA GLU A 121 22.19 11.50 17.42
C GLU A 121 22.80 12.50 16.40
N CYS A 122 22.62 12.23 15.10
CA CYS A 122 22.75 13.24 14.06
C CYS A 122 21.34 13.69 13.62
N LYS A 123 20.82 14.77 14.21
CA LYS A 123 19.56 15.41 13.80
C LYS A 123 19.72 16.11 12.44
N GLU A 124 19.87 15.35 11.37
CA GLU A 124 19.45 15.82 10.07
C GLU A 124 17.92 15.73 9.99
N ASN A 125 17.27 16.76 9.44
CA ASN A 125 15.84 16.75 9.17
C ASN A 125 15.54 15.65 8.12
N VAL A 126 15.34 14.41 8.56
CA VAL A 126 15.00 13.28 7.70
C VAL A 126 13.55 13.47 7.25
N ILE A 127 13.39 13.82 5.97
CA ILE A 127 12.08 13.87 5.33
C ILE A 127 11.67 12.44 5.00
N THR A 128 10.60 11.94 5.60
CA THR A 128 10.02 10.62 5.27
C THR A 128 8.81 10.76 4.36
N ILE A 129 8.46 9.68 3.66
CA ILE A 129 7.27 9.61 2.77
C ILE A 129 5.99 9.89 3.57
N GLU A 130 5.91 9.38 4.80
CA GLU A 130 4.78 9.59 5.70
C GLU A 130 4.61 11.08 6.04
N MET A 131 5.69 11.79 6.34
CA MET A 131 5.62 13.23 6.62
C MET A 131 5.16 14.02 5.39
N ILE A 132 5.61 13.65 4.18
CA ILE A 132 5.17 14.30 2.94
C ILE A 132 3.65 14.11 2.76
N LEU A 133 3.17 12.86 2.91
CA LEU A 133 1.75 12.55 2.79
C LEU A 133 0.91 13.27 3.85
N HIS A 134 1.40 13.33 5.09
CA HIS A 134 0.75 14.06 6.18
C HIS A 134 0.63 15.55 5.87
N ILE A 135 1.69 16.20 5.39
CA ILE A 135 1.66 17.63 5.01
C ILE A 135 0.66 17.88 3.89
N LEU A 136 0.67 17.04 2.85
CA LEU A 136 -0.27 17.16 1.74
C LEU A 136 -1.73 17.06 2.21
N SER A 137 -2.00 16.18 3.19
CA SER A 137 -3.35 15.94 3.71
C SER A 137 -3.81 16.97 4.75
N SER A 138 -2.95 17.34 5.70
CA SER A 138 -3.33 18.16 6.88
C SER A 138 -3.47 19.64 6.56
N TYR A 139 -2.74 20.16 5.59
CA TYR A 139 -2.71 21.59 5.26
C TYR A 139 -3.57 21.94 4.03
N ASN A 140 -4.52 21.06 3.67
CA ASN A 140 -5.40 21.20 2.51
C ASN A 140 -4.62 21.39 1.18
N LEU A 141 -3.36 20.95 1.13
CA LEU A 141 -2.52 21.00 -0.08
C LEU A 141 -3.02 20.04 -1.17
N VAL A 142 -3.98 19.16 -0.85
CA VAL A 142 -4.71 18.32 -1.79
C VAL A 142 -5.34 19.15 -2.93
N THR A 143 -5.80 20.38 -2.67
CA THR A 143 -6.37 21.22 -3.74
C THR A 143 -5.29 21.85 -4.64
N ALA A 144 -4.09 22.07 -4.10
CA ALA A 144 -2.98 22.66 -4.84
C ALA A 144 -2.17 21.62 -5.62
N PHE A 145 -2.06 20.40 -5.08
CA PHE A 145 -1.30 19.29 -5.65
C PHE A 145 -2.12 17.98 -5.68
N PRO A 146 -3.24 17.94 -6.42
CA PRO A 146 -4.14 16.80 -6.43
C PRO A 146 -3.51 15.52 -7.00
N ASN A 147 -2.73 15.64 -8.09
CA ASN A 147 -2.11 14.49 -8.74
C ASN A 147 -0.97 13.94 -7.89
N LEU A 148 -0.18 14.84 -7.30
CA LEU A 148 0.92 14.48 -6.41
C LEU A 148 0.41 13.79 -5.14
N TYR A 149 -0.65 14.32 -4.53
CA TYR A 149 -1.29 13.68 -3.38
C TYR A 149 -1.76 12.27 -3.73
N LEU A 150 -2.40 12.10 -4.89
CA LEU A 150 -2.90 10.79 -5.30
C LEU A 150 -1.75 9.79 -5.55
N ALA A 151 -0.63 10.26 -6.13
CA ALA A 151 0.57 9.45 -6.33
C ALA A 151 1.22 9.03 -4.99
N TYR A 152 1.37 9.95 -4.03
CA TYR A 152 1.89 9.62 -2.69
C TYR A 152 0.92 8.75 -1.89
N LYS A 153 -0.39 8.95 -2.04
CA LYS A 153 -1.39 8.08 -1.42
C LYS A 153 -1.28 6.66 -1.96
N ALA A 154 -1.13 6.49 -3.27
CA ALA A 154 -0.92 5.18 -3.87
C ALA A 154 0.38 4.54 -3.38
N LEU A 155 1.48 5.31 -3.30
CA LEU A 155 2.75 4.85 -2.73
C LEU A 155 2.57 4.34 -1.29
N GLY A 156 1.82 5.08 -0.45
CA GLY A 156 1.54 4.69 0.93
C GLY A 156 0.59 3.50 1.10
N THR A 157 -0.17 3.14 0.05
CA THR A 157 -1.06 1.96 0.07
C THR A 157 -0.37 0.68 -0.36
N ILE A 158 0.84 0.75 -0.92
CA ILE A 158 1.60 -0.44 -1.31
C ILE A 158 2.02 -1.18 -0.04
N PRO A 159 1.70 -2.49 0.09
CA PRO A 159 2.09 -3.26 1.25
C PRO A 159 3.62 -3.37 1.30
N ALA A 160 4.22 -2.83 2.37
CA ALA A 160 5.66 -2.91 2.59
C ALA A 160 6.12 -4.30 3.11
N SER A 161 5.18 -5.13 3.59
CA SER A 161 5.47 -6.46 4.14
C SER A 161 4.45 -7.51 3.67
N SER A 162 4.85 -8.78 3.76
CA SER A 162 4.01 -9.94 3.45
C SER A 162 2.97 -10.27 4.53
N SER A 163 3.00 -9.59 5.69
CA SER A 163 2.22 -9.96 6.87
C SER A 163 0.71 -10.06 6.61
N SER A 164 0.15 -9.15 5.81
CA SER A 164 -1.27 -9.20 5.44
C SER A 164 -1.62 -10.43 4.57
N ALA A 165 -0.74 -10.78 3.64
CA ALA A 165 -0.88 -11.98 2.82
C ALA A 165 -0.74 -13.25 3.67
N GLU A 166 0.24 -13.29 4.58
CA GLU A 166 0.44 -14.42 5.52
C GLU A 166 -0.78 -14.63 6.43
N ARG A 167 -1.34 -13.55 6.98
CA ARG A 167 -2.58 -13.60 7.77
C ARG A 167 -3.73 -14.19 6.94
N SER A 168 -3.87 -13.75 5.68
CA SER A 168 -4.90 -14.28 4.77
C SER A 168 -4.69 -15.77 4.48
N PHE A 169 -3.46 -16.22 4.22
CA PHE A 169 -3.14 -17.64 4.03
C PHE A 169 -3.38 -18.48 5.28
N SER A 170 -3.11 -17.94 6.47
CA SER A 170 -3.44 -18.59 7.74
C SER A 170 -4.95 -18.82 7.87
N LYS A 171 -5.78 -17.83 7.48
CA LYS A 171 -7.25 -18.01 7.43
C LYS A 171 -7.68 -19.05 6.40
N VAL A 172 -7.10 -19.04 5.20
CA VAL A 172 -7.39 -20.07 4.17
C VAL A 172 -7.12 -21.48 4.71
N LYS A 173 -6.01 -21.67 5.45
CA LYS A 173 -5.66 -22.97 6.05
C LYS A 173 -6.72 -23.47 7.05
N ILE A 174 -7.36 -22.55 7.78
CA ILE A 174 -8.45 -22.88 8.72
C ILE A 174 -9.75 -23.21 7.97
N ILE A 175 -10.08 -22.43 6.93
CA ILE A 175 -11.33 -22.58 6.17
C ILE A 175 -11.31 -23.84 5.31
N LYS A 176 -10.19 -24.09 4.60
CA LYS A 176 -10.02 -25.19 3.65
C LYS A 176 -9.35 -26.38 4.31
N THR A 177 -10.16 -27.21 4.97
CA THR A 177 -9.71 -28.44 5.63
C THR A 177 -9.83 -29.66 4.71
N ARG A 178 -9.18 -30.77 5.08
CA ARG A 178 -9.25 -32.05 4.34
C ARG A 178 -10.70 -32.53 4.11
N LEU A 179 -11.58 -32.31 5.08
CA LEU A 179 -13.00 -32.68 5.01
C LEU A 179 -13.82 -31.73 4.13
N ARG A 180 -13.31 -30.53 3.84
CA ARG A 180 -13.95 -29.50 2.98
C ARG A 180 -13.19 -29.32 1.66
N SER A 181 -12.56 -30.38 1.17
CA SER A 181 -11.69 -30.34 -0.01
C SER A 181 -12.44 -30.12 -1.33
N THR A 182 -13.74 -30.38 -1.36
CA THR A 182 -14.62 -30.23 -2.53
C THR A 182 -15.38 -28.89 -2.58
N MET A 183 -14.95 -27.90 -1.80
CA MET A 183 -15.59 -26.59 -1.79
C MET A 183 -15.28 -25.78 -3.05
N ASP A 184 -16.31 -25.19 -3.67
CA ASP A 184 -16.17 -24.32 -4.83
C ASP A 184 -15.42 -23.02 -4.51
N GLN A 185 -14.78 -22.46 -5.52
CA GLN A 185 -13.96 -21.25 -5.41
C GLN A 185 -14.78 -20.05 -4.90
N CYS A 186 -15.99 -19.82 -5.43
CA CYS A 186 -16.85 -18.71 -5.00
C CYS A 186 -17.18 -18.79 -3.49
N ARG A 187 -17.43 -20.00 -2.98
CA ARG A 187 -17.72 -20.23 -1.56
C ARG A 187 -16.47 -20.02 -0.69
N LEU A 188 -15.31 -20.48 -1.17
CA LEU A 188 -14.03 -20.27 -0.48
C LEU A 188 -13.70 -18.79 -0.35
N GLU A 189 -13.83 -18.03 -1.43
CA GLU A 189 -13.57 -16.58 -1.48
C GLU A 189 -14.50 -15.82 -0.54
N SER A 190 -15.79 -16.14 -0.55
CA SER A 190 -16.78 -15.52 0.34
C SER A 190 -16.46 -15.76 1.82
N LEU A 191 -16.11 -17.00 2.19
CA LEU A 191 -15.73 -17.34 3.57
C LEU A 191 -14.41 -16.68 3.98
N LEU A 192 -13.46 -16.57 3.06
CA LEU A 192 -12.19 -15.90 3.32
C LEU A 192 -12.41 -14.42 3.61
N LEU A 193 -13.24 -13.74 2.80
CA LEU A 193 -13.58 -12.33 2.99
C LEU A 193 -14.19 -12.09 4.37
N ILE A 194 -15.19 -12.89 4.77
CA ILE A 194 -15.82 -12.82 6.10
C ILE A 194 -14.80 -13.08 7.23
N SER A 195 -13.84 -13.98 7.01
CA SER A 195 -12.83 -14.31 8.02
C SER A 195 -11.72 -13.27 8.18
N CYS A 196 -11.39 -12.56 7.10
CA CYS A 196 -10.43 -11.46 7.12
C CYS A 196 -11.06 -10.17 7.66
N GLU A 197 -12.27 -9.83 7.23
CA GLU A 197 -12.96 -8.57 7.52
C GLU A 197 -13.96 -8.70 8.68
N ARG A 198 -13.54 -9.30 9.80
CA ARG A 198 -14.42 -9.54 10.96
C ARG A 198 -14.86 -8.27 11.68
N ASP A 199 -14.16 -7.16 11.45
CA ASP A 199 -14.39 -5.89 12.12
C ASP A 199 -15.41 -5.01 11.38
N ILE A 200 -15.90 -5.46 10.21
CA ILE A 200 -16.96 -4.80 9.45
C ILE A 200 -18.31 -5.30 9.98
N ASP A 201 -19.10 -4.39 10.53
CA ASP A 201 -20.46 -4.70 10.98
C ASP A 201 -21.39 -4.96 9.80
N ILE A 202 -22.26 -5.96 9.93
CA ILE A 202 -23.16 -6.41 8.85
C ILE A 202 -24.59 -6.16 9.31
N ASP A 203 -25.36 -5.38 8.54
CA ASP A 203 -26.80 -5.24 8.79
C ASP A 203 -27.52 -6.55 8.46
N ILE A 204 -27.91 -7.26 9.51
CA ILE A 204 -28.58 -8.55 9.41
C ILE A 204 -29.93 -8.40 8.69
N ASN A 205 -30.62 -7.28 8.86
CA ASN A 205 -31.93 -7.08 8.22
C ASN A 205 -31.77 -6.92 6.71
N GLU A 206 -30.78 -6.14 6.27
CA GLU A 206 -30.46 -6.01 4.85
C GLU A 206 -30.08 -7.37 4.24
N ALA A 207 -29.29 -8.18 4.95
CA ALA A 207 -28.93 -9.52 4.49
C ALA A 207 -30.15 -10.44 4.35
N ILE A 208 -31.12 -10.34 5.26
CA ILE A 208 -32.38 -11.10 5.20
C ILE A 208 -33.21 -10.65 4.00
N ASP A 209 -33.36 -9.35 3.77
CA ASP A 209 -34.12 -8.79 2.66
C ASP A 209 -33.50 -9.15 1.29
N GLN A 210 -32.16 -9.10 1.18
CA GLN A 210 -31.44 -9.55 -0.01
C GLN A 210 -31.61 -11.06 -0.24
N PHE A 211 -31.61 -11.87 0.82
CA PHE A 211 -31.85 -13.30 0.68
C PHE A 211 -33.29 -13.59 0.23
N ALA A 212 -34.27 -12.90 0.82
CA ALA A 212 -35.68 -13.05 0.46
C ALA A 212 -35.94 -12.70 -1.01
N THR A 213 -35.36 -11.59 -1.49
CA THR A 213 -35.46 -11.19 -2.90
C THR A 213 -34.73 -12.12 -3.87
N SER A 214 -33.71 -12.85 -3.40
CA SER A 214 -33.02 -13.86 -4.22
C SER A 214 -33.80 -15.18 -4.38
N SER A 215 -34.82 -15.41 -3.54
CA SER A 215 -35.59 -16.66 -3.48
C SER A 215 -36.80 -16.72 -4.44
N ASP A 216 -37.20 -15.62 -5.09
CA ASP A 216 -38.35 -15.57 -6.01
C ASP A 216 -38.00 -15.98 -7.47
N ARG A 217 -37.09 -16.94 -7.66
CA ARG A 217 -36.77 -17.54 -8.97
C ARG A 217 -36.71 -19.05 -8.95
#